data_AF-A0AAU4YSH9-F1
#
_entry.id   AF-A0AAU4YSH9-F1
#
_cell.length_a   1.000
_cell.length_b   1.000
_cell.length_c   1.000
_cell.angle_alpha   90.00
_cell.angle_beta   90.00
_cell.angle_gamma   90.00
#
_symmetry.space_group_name_H-M   'P 1'
#
loop_
_entity.id
_entity.type
_entity.pdbx_description
1 polymer ?
#
loop_
_entity_poly.entity_id
_entity_poly.type
_entity_poly.pdbx_seq_one_letter_code
_entity_poly.pdbx_strand_id
1 'polypeptide(L)'
;MTLPNPLATAEEIHAHLVDQLNLALRRPGMFGGELALRILLDHLLFVERQPGAFTQQQQDWEDVGLWSAAGVTGAFRDLIPGHNYEYGMASVYAEFAQQRGWLKPDGVLADEAYEALKGRVRQWAREDRTWTDVTAEFGAPSVLFGGNNPLYGKTLGYLSKDPKQPMVVFHLWNGSEPGTESWPPEHDQPLLLAVRFGEGPFRRSFTFTPEGERRKPTTAEPCLPQ
;
A
#
# COMPACT_ATOMS: atom_id res chain seq x y z
N MET A 1 -18.21 9.54 45.40
CA MET A 1 -18.33 8.26 44.67
C MET A 1 -18.58 8.59 43.22
N THR A 2 -17.56 8.51 42.39
CA THR A 2 -17.67 8.70 40.93
C THR A 2 -18.35 7.46 40.36
N LEU A 3 -19.46 7.63 39.65
CA LEU A 3 -20.06 6.54 38.89
C LEU A 3 -19.01 6.00 37.90
N PRO A 4 -18.89 4.68 37.70
CA PRO A 4 -17.99 4.13 36.70
C PRO A 4 -18.35 4.70 35.33
N ASN A 5 -17.34 5.15 34.59
CA ASN A 5 -17.53 5.62 33.22
C ASN A 5 -18.18 4.49 32.40
N PRO A 6 -19.27 4.75 31.66
CA PRO A 6 -19.87 3.75 30.80
C PRO A 6 -18.84 3.29 29.76
N LEU A 7 -18.89 2.00 29.42
CA LEU A 7 -18.08 1.45 28.35
C LEU A 7 -18.52 2.02 27.00
N ALA A 8 -17.60 2.02 26.03
CA ALA A 8 -17.89 2.43 24.67
C ALA A 8 -19.00 1.56 24.04
N THR A 9 -19.86 2.20 23.26
CA THR A 9 -20.88 1.57 22.43
C THR A 9 -20.24 0.81 21.26
N ALA A 10 -21.02 -0.07 20.62
CA ALA A 10 -20.55 -0.80 19.44
C ALA A 10 -20.13 0.12 18.29
N GLU A 11 -20.86 1.23 18.08
CA GLU A 11 -20.54 2.24 17.07
C GLU A 11 -19.23 2.97 17.39
N GLU A 12 -19.01 3.33 18.65
CA GLU A 12 -17.75 3.97 19.09
C GLU A 12 -16.56 3.01 18.95
N ILE A 13 -16.73 1.73 19.28
CA ILE A 13 -15.68 0.71 19.10
C ILE A 13 -15.36 0.54 17.61
N HIS A 14 -16.37 0.43 16.76
CA HIS A 14 -16.18 0.30 15.31
C HIS A 14 -15.46 1.53 14.74
N ALA A 15 -15.94 2.73 15.04
CA ALA A 15 -15.33 3.98 14.58
C ALA A 15 -13.88 4.11 15.04
N HIS A 16 -13.60 3.76 16.30
CA HIS A 16 -12.25 3.77 16.85
C HIS A 16 -11.32 2.80 16.10
N LEU A 17 -11.76 1.56 15.84
CA LEU A 17 -10.97 0.57 15.11
C LEU A 17 -10.72 1.01 13.66
N VAL A 18 -11.71 1.61 12.99
CA VAL A 18 -11.54 2.19 11.65
C VAL A 18 -10.51 3.32 11.67
N ASP A 19 -10.51 4.19 12.69
CA ASP A 19 -9.51 5.25 12.84
C ASP A 19 -8.11 4.68 13.06
N GLN A 20 -7.97 3.69 13.94
CA GLN A 20 -6.69 3.01 14.18
C GLN A 20 -6.17 2.33 12.91
N LEU A 21 -7.04 1.67 12.13
CA LEU A 21 -6.67 1.09 10.85
C LEU A 21 -6.14 2.14 9.88
N ASN A 22 -6.79 3.30 9.78
CA ASN A 22 -6.37 4.38 8.88
C ASN A 22 -5.03 5.01 9.27
N LEU A 23 -4.73 5.09 10.58
CA LEU A 23 -3.42 5.52 11.07
C LEU A 23 -2.34 4.48 10.76
N ALA A 24 -2.63 3.21 11.03
CA ALA A 24 -1.70 2.11 10.78
C ALA A 24 -1.41 1.93 9.28
N LEU A 25 -2.40 2.08 8.40
CA LEU A 25 -2.21 2.03 6.95
C LEU A 25 -1.26 3.14 6.49
N ARG A 26 -1.41 4.37 7.00
CA ARG A 26 -0.57 5.51 6.60
C ARG A 26 0.85 5.41 7.13
N ARG A 27 1.08 4.76 8.26
CA ARG A 27 2.40 4.66 8.92
C ARG A 27 2.67 3.26 9.46
N PRO A 28 2.71 2.23 8.61
CA PRO A 28 2.76 0.83 9.04
C PRO A 28 3.89 0.55 10.02
N GLY A 29 5.11 1.03 9.76
CA GLY A 29 6.26 0.84 10.65
C GLY A 29 6.06 1.36 12.08
N MET A 30 5.34 2.47 12.26
CA MET A 30 5.05 3.01 13.60
C MET A 30 4.07 2.15 14.41
N PHE A 31 3.28 1.33 13.74
CA PHE A 31 2.23 0.51 14.36
C PHE A 31 2.61 -0.97 14.46
N GLY A 32 3.80 -1.39 14.01
CA GLY A 32 4.23 -2.79 14.01
C GLY A 32 4.01 -3.53 12.69
N GLY A 33 3.83 -2.79 11.60
CA GLY A 33 3.79 -3.31 10.23
C GLY A 33 2.56 -4.16 9.93
N GLU A 34 2.74 -5.18 9.09
CA GLU A 34 1.66 -6.03 8.57
C GLU A 34 0.88 -6.76 9.68
N LEU A 35 1.55 -7.17 10.75
CA LEU A 35 0.89 -7.87 11.85
C LEU A 35 -0.18 -7.00 12.53
N ALA A 36 0.12 -5.72 12.75
CA ALA A 36 -0.82 -4.80 13.37
C ALA A 36 -2.04 -4.54 12.47
N LEU A 37 -1.84 -4.44 11.17
CA LEU A 37 -2.95 -4.33 10.21
C LEU A 37 -3.84 -5.57 10.27
N ARG A 38 -3.26 -6.77 10.30
CA ARG A 38 -4.03 -8.02 10.42
C ARG A 38 -4.86 -8.08 11.69
N ILE A 39 -4.30 -7.69 12.83
CA ILE A 39 -5.03 -7.65 14.12
C ILE A 39 -6.19 -6.66 14.06
N LEU A 40 -5.97 -5.47 13.51
CA LEU A 40 -7.03 -4.46 13.37
C LEU A 40 -8.15 -4.94 12.45
N LEU A 41 -7.82 -5.61 11.35
CA LEU A 41 -8.79 -6.18 10.42
C LEU A 41 -9.58 -7.33 11.06
N ASP A 42 -8.92 -8.22 11.81
CA ASP A 42 -9.57 -9.29 12.55
C ASP A 42 -10.61 -8.74 13.55
N HIS A 43 -10.23 -7.71 14.32
CA HIS A 43 -11.15 -7.05 15.24
C HIS A 43 -12.33 -6.38 14.53
N LEU A 44 -12.09 -5.68 13.41
CA LEU A 44 -13.18 -5.08 12.62
C LEU A 44 -14.13 -6.14 12.07
N LEU A 45 -13.60 -7.25 11.54
CA LEU A 45 -14.38 -8.36 11.04
C LEU A 45 -15.17 -9.06 12.15
N PHE A 46 -14.59 -9.19 13.34
CA PHE A 46 -15.29 -9.71 14.50
C PHE A 46 -16.48 -8.82 14.89
N VAL A 47 -16.26 -7.50 14.97
CA VAL A 47 -17.33 -6.52 15.26
C VAL A 47 -18.44 -6.58 14.20
N GLU A 48 -18.09 -6.78 12.93
CA GLU A 48 -19.04 -6.93 11.82
C GLU A 48 -19.62 -8.34 11.66
N ARG A 49 -19.27 -9.28 12.55
CA ARG A 49 -19.72 -10.68 12.53
C ARG A 49 -19.33 -11.46 11.27
N GLN A 50 -18.16 -11.14 10.70
CA GLN A 50 -17.60 -11.79 9.51
C GLN A 50 -16.16 -12.30 9.73
N PRO A 51 -15.83 -13.00 10.83
CA PRO A 51 -14.45 -13.38 11.16
C PRO A 51 -13.78 -14.26 10.09
N GLY A 52 -14.54 -15.06 9.33
CA GLY A 52 -13.99 -15.91 8.26
C GLY A 52 -13.62 -15.16 6.97
N ALA A 53 -14.02 -13.90 6.82
CA ALA A 53 -13.87 -13.22 5.55
C ALA A 53 -12.41 -12.82 5.23
N PHE A 54 -11.55 -12.66 6.25
CA PHE A 54 -10.13 -12.46 6.00
C PHE A 54 -9.45 -13.73 5.49
N THR A 55 -9.86 -14.91 5.97
CA THR A 55 -9.33 -16.19 5.49
C THR A 55 -9.66 -16.38 4.00
N GLN A 56 -10.88 -16.06 3.58
CA GLN A 56 -11.24 -16.08 2.16
C GLN A 56 -10.39 -15.10 1.36
N GLN A 57 -10.27 -13.85 1.83
CA GLN A 57 -9.45 -12.83 1.16
C GLN A 57 -7.98 -13.28 1.03
N GLN A 58 -7.44 -13.96 2.03
CA GLN A 58 -6.09 -14.50 2.01
C GLN A 58 -5.92 -15.56 0.92
N GLN A 59 -6.90 -16.47 0.77
CA GLN A 59 -6.88 -17.47 -0.30
C GLN A 59 -6.94 -16.81 -1.68
N ASP A 60 -7.82 -15.81 -1.85
CA ASP A 60 -7.93 -15.07 -3.10
C ASP A 60 -6.61 -14.34 -3.43
N TRP A 61 -5.92 -13.81 -2.42
CA TRP A 61 -4.59 -13.21 -2.58
C TRP A 61 -3.51 -14.24 -2.90
N GLU A 62 -3.56 -15.42 -2.30
CA GLU A 62 -2.62 -16.50 -2.58
C GLU A 62 -2.76 -17.00 -4.03
N ASP A 63 -3.99 -17.18 -4.51
CA ASP A 63 -4.30 -17.62 -5.88
C ASP A 63 -3.73 -16.69 -6.96
N VAL A 64 -3.63 -15.39 -6.67
CA VAL A 64 -3.03 -14.40 -7.58
C VAL A 64 -1.56 -14.08 -7.28
N GLY A 65 -0.95 -14.74 -6.29
CA GLY A 65 0.44 -14.53 -5.88
C GLY A 65 0.71 -13.22 -5.12
N LEU A 66 -0.32 -12.65 -4.49
CA LEU A 66 -0.27 -11.48 -3.62
C LEU A 66 -0.02 -11.84 -2.14
N TRP A 67 -0.03 -13.14 -1.82
CA TRP A 67 0.28 -13.66 -0.49
C TRP A 67 1.40 -14.70 -0.56
N SER A 68 2.32 -14.66 0.41
CA SER A 68 3.34 -15.70 0.61
C SER A 68 3.39 -16.14 2.07
N ALA A 69 4.30 -17.06 2.42
CA ALA A 69 4.53 -17.47 3.80
C ALA A 69 4.89 -16.29 4.73
N ALA A 70 5.47 -15.21 4.19
CA ALA A 70 5.76 -13.97 4.91
C ALA A 70 4.68 -12.89 4.71
N GLY A 71 3.50 -13.26 4.23
CA GLY A 71 2.39 -12.35 3.97
C GLY A 71 2.51 -11.54 2.68
N VAL A 72 1.80 -10.42 2.63
CA VAL A 72 1.86 -9.46 1.52
C VAL A 72 3.26 -8.86 1.41
N THR A 73 3.91 -8.59 2.54
CA THR A 73 5.30 -8.11 2.59
C THR A 73 6.24 -9.04 1.81
N GLY A 74 6.05 -10.36 1.95
CA GLY A 74 6.83 -11.34 1.21
C GLY A 74 6.58 -11.30 -0.30
N ALA A 75 5.34 -11.08 -0.74
CA ALA A 75 5.04 -10.94 -2.17
C ALA A 75 5.69 -9.70 -2.79
N PHE A 76 5.82 -8.60 -2.04
CA PHE A 76 6.51 -7.39 -2.49
C PHE A 76 8.03 -7.54 -2.56
N ARG A 77 8.61 -8.36 -1.68
CA ARG A 77 10.06 -8.60 -1.62
C ARG A 77 10.64 -9.04 -2.96
N ASP A 78 9.87 -9.81 -3.73
CA ASP A 78 10.33 -10.34 -5.02
C ASP A 78 10.11 -9.38 -6.20
N LEU A 79 9.56 -8.19 -5.95
CA LEU A 79 9.12 -7.25 -6.99
C LEU A 79 9.72 -5.86 -6.87
N ILE A 80 9.81 -5.32 -5.65
CA ILE A 80 10.27 -3.96 -5.40
C ILE A 80 11.63 -4.03 -4.68
N PRO A 81 12.64 -3.20 -5.00
CA PRO A 81 13.90 -3.14 -4.27
C PRO A 81 13.78 -2.55 -2.86
N GLY A 82 14.81 -2.78 -2.04
CA GLY A 82 14.97 -2.16 -0.72
C GLY A 82 14.31 -2.96 0.40
N HIS A 83 14.15 -2.36 1.59
CA HIS A 83 13.51 -3.01 2.75
C HIS A 83 12.18 -2.36 3.17
N ASN A 84 11.83 -1.22 2.55
CA ASN A 84 10.62 -0.46 2.86
C ASN A 84 9.39 -0.96 2.09
N TYR A 85 9.16 -2.27 2.12
CA TYR A 85 7.97 -2.92 1.52
C TYR A 85 6.68 -2.51 2.21
N GLU A 86 6.77 -1.94 3.41
CA GLU A 86 5.65 -1.62 4.28
C GLU A 86 4.61 -0.71 3.63
N TYR A 87 5.01 0.27 2.81
CA TYR A 87 4.06 1.16 2.14
C TYR A 87 3.38 0.50 0.94
N GLY A 88 4.08 -0.40 0.24
CA GLY A 88 3.48 -1.23 -0.81
C GLY A 88 2.46 -2.19 -0.21
N MET A 89 2.84 -2.87 0.87
CA MET A 89 1.98 -3.76 1.63
C MET A 89 0.74 -3.04 2.16
N ALA A 90 0.90 -1.86 2.76
CA ALA A 90 -0.22 -1.07 3.27
C ALA A 90 -1.24 -0.73 2.16
N SER A 91 -0.79 -0.49 0.92
CA SER A 91 -1.71 -0.21 -0.20
C SER A 91 -2.64 -1.39 -0.52
N VAL A 92 -2.20 -2.64 -0.34
CA VAL A 92 -3.02 -3.85 -0.57
C VAL A 92 -4.09 -3.98 0.50
N TYR A 93 -3.71 -3.79 1.77
CA TYR A 93 -4.67 -3.77 2.86
C TYR A 93 -5.64 -2.59 2.78
N ALA A 94 -5.20 -1.46 2.21
CA ALA A 94 -6.07 -0.33 1.96
C ALA A 94 -7.13 -0.63 0.90
N GLU A 95 -6.82 -1.38 -0.16
CA GLU A 95 -7.84 -1.83 -1.13
C GLU A 95 -8.90 -2.72 -0.48
N PHE A 96 -8.49 -3.65 0.39
CA PHE A 96 -9.44 -4.44 1.17
C PHE A 96 -10.29 -3.54 2.10
N ALA A 97 -9.66 -2.61 2.81
CA ALA A 97 -10.36 -1.66 3.66
C ALA A 97 -11.33 -0.75 2.87
N GLN A 98 -10.99 -0.40 1.63
CA GLN A 98 -11.84 0.40 0.75
C GLN A 98 -13.11 -0.35 0.36
N GLN A 99 -12.98 -1.62 -0.04
CA GLN A 99 -14.13 -2.46 -0.40
C GLN A 99 -15.11 -2.67 0.77
N ARG A 100 -14.60 -2.54 2.01
CA ARG A 100 -15.39 -2.60 3.25
C ARG A 100 -15.92 -1.26 3.73
N GLY A 101 -15.56 -0.15 3.08
CA GLY A 101 -15.90 1.20 3.53
C GLY A 101 -15.14 1.65 4.79
N TRP A 102 -14.05 0.98 5.15
CA TRP A 102 -13.20 1.35 6.30
C TRP A 102 -12.09 2.32 5.92
N LEU A 103 -11.67 2.36 4.65
CA LEU A 103 -10.66 3.32 4.22
C LEU A 103 -11.24 4.74 4.23
N LYS A 104 -10.55 5.67 4.90
CA LYS A 104 -10.87 7.10 4.92
C LYS A 104 -9.86 7.83 4.02
N PRO A 105 -10.14 8.03 2.73
CA PRO A 105 -9.25 8.78 1.85
C PRO A 105 -9.30 10.29 2.14
N ASP A 106 -8.20 10.98 1.86
CA ASP A 106 -8.09 12.43 1.99
C ASP A 106 -8.86 13.16 0.87
N GLY A 107 -9.09 12.45 -0.25
CA GLY A 107 -9.93 12.87 -1.36
C GLY A 107 -10.11 11.74 -2.38
N VAL A 108 -11.08 11.86 -3.27
CA VAL A 108 -11.29 10.92 -4.39
C VAL A 108 -11.32 11.67 -5.71
N LEU A 109 -10.84 11.03 -6.76
CA LEU A 109 -10.86 11.62 -8.10
C LEU A 109 -12.29 11.64 -8.65
N ALA A 110 -12.58 12.65 -9.47
CA ALA A 110 -13.77 12.64 -10.33
C ALA A 110 -13.66 11.49 -11.34
N ASP A 111 -14.80 10.99 -11.81
CA ASP A 111 -14.85 9.79 -12.65
C ASP A 111 -14.06 9.99 -13.95
N GLU A 112 -14.18 11.16 -14.60
CA GLU A 112 -13.43 11.49 -15.81
C GLU A 112 -11.91 11.54 -15.56
N ALA A 113 -11.50 12.09 -14.42
CA ALA A 113 -10.09 12.18 -14.04
C ALA A 113 -9.51 10.81 -13.72
N TYR A 114 -10.28 9.95 -13.06
CA TYR A 114 -9.90 8.58 -12.74
C TYR A 114 -9.82 7.70 -14.01
N GLU A 115 -10.77 7.81 -14.93
CA GLU A 115 -10.69 7.13 -16.23
C GLU A 115 -9.49 7.60 -17.05
N ALA A 116 -9.23 8.91 -17.08
CA ALA A 116 -8.05 9.47 -17.74
C ALA A 116 -6.74 8.95 -17.13
N LEU A 117 -6.66 8.85 -15.79
CA LEU A 117 -5.54 8.24 -15.08
C LEU A 117 -5.36 6.79 -15.53
N LYS A 118 -6.40 5.95 -15.41
CA LYS A 118 -6.34 4.52 -15.79
C LYS A 118 -5.90 4.32 -17.24
N GLY A 119 -6.44 5.12 -18.16
CA GLY A 119 -6.20 5.00 -19.59
C GLY A 119 -4.76 5.26 -20.02
N ARG A 120 -3.99 6.04 -19.24
CA ARG A 120 -2.63 6.47 -19.65
C ARG A 120 -1.51 6.09 -18.69
N VAL A 121 -1.81 5.73 -17.44
CA VAL A 121 -0.78 5.57 -16.39
C VAL A 121 0.32 4.56 -16.76
N ARG A 122 -0.04 3.45 -17.42
CA ARG A 122 0.95 2.44 -17.85
C ARG A 122 1.88 2.96 -18.95
N GLN A 123 1.38 3.76 -19.89
CA GLN A 123 2.21 4.38 -20.91
C GLN A 123 3.09 5.48 -20.29
N TRP A 124 2.52 6.28 -19.38
CA TRP A 124 3.22 7.36 -18.71
C TRP A 124 4.39 6.87 -17.84
N ALA A 125 4.24 5.68 -17.22
CA ALA A 125 5.27 5.00 -16.44
C ALA A 125 6.40 4.37 -17.29
N ARG A 126 6.44 4.55 -18.61
CA ARG A 126 7.55 4.08 -19.47
C ARG A 126 8.81 4.94 -19.39
N GLU A 127 8.73 6.08 -18.72
CA GLU A 127 9.84 6.99 -18.46
C GLU A 127 10.10 7.04 -16.95
N ASP A 128 11.33 7.37 -16.56
CA ASP A 128 11.67 7.61 -15.17
C ASP A 128 10.99 8.89 -14.68
N ARG A 129 10.42 8.83 -13.48
CA ARG A 129 9.60 9.91 -12.88
C ARG A 129 9.94 10.07 -11.42
N THR A 130 9.64 11.23 -10.87
CA THR A 130 9.79 11.56 -9.45
C THR A 130 8.44 11.71 -8.78
N TRP A 131 8.43 11.81 -7.45
CA TRP A 131 7.24 12.17 -6.68
C TRP A 131 6.59 13.46 -7.18
N THR A 132 7.40 14.47 -7.51
CA THR A 132 6.89 15.76 -8.00
C THR A 132 6.22 15.60 -9.37
N ASP A 133 6.77 14.77 -10.26
CA ASP A 133 6.16 14.52 -11.57
C ASP A 133 4.78 13.86 -11.41
N VAL A 134 4.65 12.88 -10.50
CA VAL A 134 3.39 12.20 -10.25
C VAL A 134 2.33 13.18 -9.72
N THR A 135 2.68 14.03 -8.76
CA THR A 135 1.71 14.96 -8.16
C THR A 135 1.41 16.16 -9.04
N ALA A 136 2.35 16.60 -9.89
CA ALA A 136 2.09 17.60 -10.91
C ALA A 136 1.13 17.08 -12.00
N GLU A 137 1.26 15.81 -12.37
CA GLU A 137 0.45 15.20 -13.43
C GLU A 137 -0.95 14.78 -12.97
N PHE A 138 -1.07 14.20 -11.77
CA PHE A 138 -2.30 13.57 -11.30
C PHE A 138 -2.92 14.26 -10.07
N GLY A 139 -2.30 15.32 -9.57
CA GLY A 139 -2.74 16.05 -8.39
C GLY A 139 -2.35 15.38 -7.08
N ALA A 140 -3.01 15.78 -5.99
CA ALA A 140 -2.79 15.16 -4.68
C ALA A 140 -3.33 13.72 -4.64
N PRO A 141 -2.62 12.79 -3.99
CA PRO A 141 -3.09 11.40 -3.87
C PRO A 141 -4.31 11.31 -2.96
N SER A 142 -5.17 10.31 -3.22
CA SER A 142 -6.29 9.97 -2.35
C SER A 142 -5.83 9.45 -0.99
N VAL A 143 -4.72 8.72 -0.97
CA VAL A 143 -4.07 8.22 0.25
C VAL A 143 -2.56 8.26 0.06
N LEU A 144 -1.85 8.81 1.05
CA LEU A 144 -0.40 8.70 1.15
C LEU A 144 -0.03 7.63 2.18
N PHE A 145 0.67 6.58 1.75
CA PHE A 145 1.30 5.60 2.62
C PHE A 145 2.76 5.99 2.84
N GLY A 146 3.09 6.41 4.05
CA GLY A 146 4.35 7.03 4.42
C GLY A 146 4.19 8.50 4.83
N GLY A 147 5.31 9.21 4.94
CA GLY A 147 5.34 10.63 5.34
C GLY A 147 5.49 11.59 4.16
N ASN A 148 5.24 12.89 4.41
CA ASN A 148 5.50 13.97 3.46
C ASN A 148 6.98 14.34 3.32
N ASN A 149 7.87 13.73 4.11
CA ASN A 149 9.30 14.01 4.02
C ASN A 149 9.85 13.46 2.69
N PRO A 150 10.46 14.29 1.82
CA PRO A 150 10.98 13.86 0.52
C PRO A 150 12.16 12.88 0.62
N LEU A 151 12.82 12.80 1.77
CA LEU A 151 13.96 11.91 1.97
C LEU A 151 13.58 10.43 2.13
N TYR A 152 12.28 10.11 2.18
CA TYR A 152 11.80 8.74 2.36
C TYR A 152 10.98 8.27 1.17
N GLY A 153 11.15 6.99 0.83
CA GLY A 153 10.23 6.28 -0.08
C GLY A 153 8.80 6.30 0.47
N LYS A 154 7.83 6.10 -0.42
CA LYS A 154 6.40 6.17 -0.11
C LYS A 154 5.57 5.51 -1.20
N THR A 155 4.32 5.25 -0.88
CA THR A 155 3.34 4.78 -1.87
C THR A 155 2.18 5.78 -1.95
N LEU A 156 1.75 6.11 -3.16
CA LEU A 156 0.61 6.99 -3.41
C LEU A 156 -0.56 6.17 -3.95
N GLY A 157 -1.74 6.26 -3.33
CA GLY A 157 -2.97 5.66 -3.83
C GLY A 157 -3.90 6.71 -4.42
N TYR A 158 -4.43 6.45 -5.62
CA TYR A 158 -5.49 7.24 -6.24
C TYR A 158 -6.75 6.41 -6.39
N LEU A 159 -7.87 6.97 -5.95
CA LEU A 159 -9.15 6.30 -5.84
C LEU A 159 -10.22 6.99 -6.67
N SER A 160 -11.14 6.18 -7.18
CA SER A 160 -12.41 6.66 -7.73
C SER A 160 -13.46 6.81 -6.62
N LYS A 161 -14.59 7.44 -6.94
CA LYS A 161 -15.76 7.46 -6.06
C LYS A 161 -16.41 6.08 -5.87
N ASP A 162 -16.31 5.21 -6.87
CA ASP A 162 -16.80 3.83 -6.79
C ASP A 162 -15.77 2.96 -6.04
N PRO A 163 -16.12 2.41 -4.85
CA PRO A 163 -15.22 1.57 -4.07
C PRO A 163 -14.94 0.21 -4.72
N LYS A 164 -15.65 -0.16 -5.79
CA LYS A 164 -15.37 -1.37 -6.58
C LYS A 164 -14.27 -1.16 -7.60
N GLN A 165 -13.94 0.08 -7.95
CA GLN A 165 -12.83 0.36 -8.86
C GLN A 165 -11.49 0.15 -8.13
N PRO A 166 -10.51 -0.50 -8.78
CA PRO A 166 -9.21 -0.79 -8.16
C PRO A 166 -8.41 0.48 -7.86
N MET A 167 -7.56 0.45 -6.83
CA MET A 167 -6.68 1.59 -6.56
C MET A 167 -5.59 1.67 -7.63
N VAL A 168 -5.29 2.87 -8.12
CA VAL A 168 -4.06 3.10 -8.91
C VAL A 168 -2.96 3.48 -7.92
N VAL A 169 -1.91 2.69 -7.87
CA VAL A 169 -0.88 2.78 -6.83
C VAL A 169 0.48 3.10 -7.44
N PHE A 170 1.15 4.14 -6.94
CA PHE A 170 2.50 4.53 -7.35
C PHE A 170 3.49 4.19 -6.23
N HIS A 171 4.48 3.36 -6.53
CA HIS A 171 5.51 2.92 -5.60
C HIS A 171 6.78 3.74 -5.80
N LEU A 172 7.15 4.55 -4.80
CA LEU A 172 8.31 5.43 -4.85
C LEU A 172 9.39 5.02 -3.85
N TRP A 173 10.63 5.15 -4.30
CA TRP A 173 11.83 4.76 -3.56
C TRP A 173 12.85 5.90 -3.60
N ASN A 174 13.61 6.07 -2.52
CA ASN A 174 14.52 7.20 -2.38
C ASN A 174 15.93 6.77 -1.95
N GLY A 175 16.61 5.89 -2.70
CA GLY A 175 18.04 5.67 -2.47
C GLY A 175 18.42 4.69 -1.36
N SER A 176 17.49 4.17 -0.56
CA SER A 176 17.83 3.25 0.53
C SER A 176 18.10 1.85 -0.02
N GLU A 177 19.36 1.52 -0.25
CA GLU A 177 19.80 0.19 -0.65
C GLU A 177 19.77 -0.80 0.54
N PRO A 178 19.58 -2.11 0.28
CA PRO A 178 19.68 -3.14 1.31
C PRO A 178 21.03 -3.14 2.03
N GLY A 179 21.03 -2.95 3.35
CA GLY A 179 22.24 -3.05 4.19
C GLY A 179 23.17 -1.84 4.16
N THR A 180 22.83 -0.78 3.41
CA THR A 180 23.56 0.49 3.41
C THR A 180 22.66 1.57 4.00
N GLU A 181 22.92 1.93 5.26
CA GLU A 181 22.37 3.16 5.85
C GLU A 181 23.13 4.37 5.31
N SER A 182 23.12 4.58 4.00
CA SER A 182 23.63 5.84 3.43
C SER A 182 22.63 6.93 3.78
N TRP A 183 23.00 7.74 4.78
CA TRP A 183 22.31 8.97 5.11
C TRP A 183 23.21 10.16 4.75
N PRO A 184 22.73 11.12 3.94
CA PRO A 184 21.39 11.21 3.35
C PRO A 184 21.16 10.18 2.21
N PRO A 185 19.89 9.93 1.85
CA PRO A 185 19.54 9.07 0.72
C PRO A 185 20.17 9.55 -0.61
N GLU A 186 20.34 8.63 -1.56
CA GLU A 186 20.96 8.89 -2.88
C GLU A 186 20.25 9.96 -3.72
N HIS A 187 18.96 10.19 -3.45
CA HIS A 187 18.13 11.08 -4.25
C HIS A 187 17.48 12.17 -3.39
N ASP A 188 17.46 13.39 -3.94
CA ASP A 188 16.80 14.55 -3.34
C ASP A 188 15.26 14.41 -3.33
N GLN A 189 14.72 13.56 -4.20
CA GLN A 189 13.29 13.25 -4.31
C GLN A 189 13.06 11.77 -4.64
N PRO A 190 11.98 11.15 -4.12
CA PRO A 190 11.69 9.76 -4.39
C PRO A 190 11.43 9.53 -5.87
N LEU A 191 12.06 8.50 -6.42
CA LEU A 191 11.89 8.01 -7.79
C LEU A 191 10.72 7.03 -7.84
N LEU A 192 9.89 7.16 -8.87
CA LEU A 192 8.87 6.18 -9.20
C LEU A 192 9.53 4.92 -9.74
N LEU A 193 9.32 3.79 -9.06
CA LEU A 193 9.80 2.49 -9.54
C LEU A 193 8.74 1.74 -10.31
N ALA A 194 7.49 1.80 -9.84
CA ALA A 194 6.41 1.07 -10.48
C ALA A 194 5.05 1.70 -10.20
N VAL A 195 4.14 1.50 -11.15
CA VAL A 195 2.71 1.68 -10.96
C VAL A 195 2.07 0.31 -10.84
N ARG A 196 1.25 0.10 -9.81
CA ARG A 196 0.41 -1.08 -9.65
C ARG A 196 -1.04 -0.72 -9.92
N PHE A 197 -1.64 -1.39 -10.89
CA PHE A 197 -3.03 -1.15 -11.30
C PHE A 197 -3.58 -2.31 -12.14
N GLY A 198 -4.81 -2.72 -11.82
CA GLY A 198 -5.61 -3.68 -12.58
C GLY A 198 -5.79 -5.03 -11.89
N GLU A 199 -6.57 -5.90 -12.53
CA GLU A 199 -6.91 -7.23 -12.04
C GLU A 199 -5.94 -8.32 -12.53
N GLY A 200 -6.00 -9.50 -11.91
CA GLY A 200 -5.25 -10.69 -12.31
C GLY A 200 -4.00 -10.94 -11.46
N PRO A 201 -3.02 -11.72 -12.00
CA PRO A 201 -1.83 -12.09 -11.25
C PRO A 201 -1.07 -10.87 -10.73
N PHE A 202 -0.69 -10.90 -9.45
CA PHE A 202 -0.11 -9.76 -8.75
C PHE A 202 1.08 -9.16 -9.49
N ARG A 203 2.02 -10.00 -9.96
CA ARG A 203 3.19 -9.55 -10.74
C ARG A 203 2.83 -8.79 -12.03
N ARG A 204 1.71 -9.15 -12.67
CA ARG A 204 1.23 -8.53 -13.93
C ARG A 204 0.46 -7.23 -13.70
N SER A 205 0.07 -6.95 -12.45
CA SER A 205 -0.55 -5.66 -12.10
C SER A 205 0.48 -4.51 -12.08
N PHE A 206 1.78 -4.81 -12.07
CA PHE A 206 2.84 -3.81 -12.08
C PHE A 206 3.25 -3.40 -13.49
N THR A 207 3.47 -2.10 -13.67
CA THR A 207 4.22 -1.51 -14.78
C THR A 207 5.41 -0.77 -14.17
N PHE A 208 6.61 -1.27 -14.43
CA PHE A 208 7.85 -0.69 -13.92
C PHE A 208 8.35 0.44 -14.84
N THR A 209 8.95 1.45 -14.23
CA THR A 209 9.77 2.45 -14.94
C THR A 209 11.11 1.82 -15.34
N PRO A 210 11.89 2.42 -16.26
CA PRO A 210 13.25 1.97 -16.55
C PRO A 210 14.12 1.81 -15.30
N GLU A 211 14.04 2.72 -14.33
CA GLU A 211 14.75 2.62 -13.05
C GLU A 211 14.23 1.47 -12.18
N GLY A 212 12.90 1.28 -12.14
CA GLY A 212 12.29 0.13 -11.47
C GLY A 212 12.75 -1.20 -12.07
N GLU A 213 12.86 -1.29 -13.40
CA GLU A 213 13.40 -2.45 -14.11
C GLU A 213 14.86 -2.73 -13.74
N ARG A 214 15.72 -1.69 -13.75
CA ARG A 214 17.15 -1.82 -13.38
C ARG A 214 17.35 -2.33 -11.97
N ARG A 215 16.46 -1.96 -11.04
CA ARG A 215 16.57 -2.28 -9.62
C ARG A 215 15.76 -3.48 -9.17
N LYS A 216 15.02 -4.14 -10.07
CA LYS A 216 14.24 -5.32 -9.68
C LYS A 216 15.14 -6.33 -8.97
N PRO A 217 14.68 -6.93 -7.86
CA PRO A 217 15.43 -7.98 -7.21
C PRO A 217 15.76 -9.08 -8.22
N THR A 218 17.05 -9.26 -8.51
CA THR A 218 17.49 -10.45 -9.25
C THR A 218 17.22 -11.63 -8.34
N THR A 219 16.55 -12.67 -8.84
CA THR A 219 16.42 -13.94 -8.13
C THR A 219 17.81 -14.58 -8.03
N ALA A 220 18.65 -14.08 -7.11
CA ALA A 220 19.88 -14.75 -6.76
C ALA A 220 19.50 -16.04 -6.02
N GLU A 221 20.11 -17.14 -6.46
CA GLU A 221 19.91 -18.50 -5.99
C GLU A 221 19.83 -18.61 -4.46
N PRO A 222 19.08 -19.60 -3.92
CA PRO A 222 19.12 -19.87 -2.49
C PRO A 222 20.56 -20.15 -2.08
N CYS A 223 21.07 -19.32 -1.18
CA CYS A 223 22.35 -19.53 -0.53
C CYS A 223 22.29 -20.91 0.15
N LEU A 224 22.96 -21.91 -0.41
CA LEU A 224 23.11 -23.20 0.25
C LEU A 224 23.89 -22.97 1.55
N PRO A 225 23.43 -23.51 2.69
CA PRO A 225 24.20 -23.45 3.92
C PRO A 225 25.49 -24.25 3.75
N GLN A 226 26.62 -23.66 4.15
CA GLN A 226 27.88 -24.38 4.38
C GLN A 226 27.81 -25.14 5.70
#